data_AF-A0AB73MTC6-F1
#
_entry.id   AF-A0AB73MTC6-F1
#
_cell.length_a   1.000
_cell.length_b   1.000
_cell.length_c   1.000
_cell.angle_alpha   90.00
_cell.angle_beta   90.00
_cell.angle_gamma   90.00
#
_symmetry.space_group_name_H-M   'P 1'
#
loop_
_entity.id
_entity.type
_entity.pdbx_description
1 polymer ?
#
loop_
_entity_poly.entity_id
_entity_poly.type
_entity_poly.pdbx_seq_one_letter_code
_entity_poly.pdbx_strand_id
1 'polypeptide(L)'
;MAVRESEQGTAIVRFRAIEFHHDNTAEPTTVELSVAVLVARTHIGQPPPGFMRFPAHRNGNRMDCSEENLEYVRDEDAEFDFYDRMMRDPGFPLNQGRGRFTVWR
;
A
#
# COMPACT_ATOMS: atom_id res chain seq x y z
N MET A 1 -5.85 -20.03 3.89
CA MET A 1 -5.50 -18.61 3.66
C MET A 1 -6.17 -18.20 2.36
N ALA A 2 -7.05 -17.20 2.35
CA ALA A 2 -7.78 -16.79 1.16
C ALA A 2 -7.48 -15.32 0.86
N VAL A 3 -7.13 -15.02 -0.39
CA VAL A 3 -7.01 -13.64 -0.88
C VAL A 3 -8.41 -13.05 -0.98
N ARG A 4 -8.60 -11.83 -0.47
CA ARG A 4 -9.87 -11.09 -0.51
C ARG A 4 -9.64 -9.66 -0.98
N GLU A 5 -10.70 -9.02 -1.42
CA GLU A 5 -10.70 -7.59 -1.68
C GLU A 5 -10.98 -6.83 -0.36
N SER A 6 -10.19 -5.80 -0.08
CA SER A 6 -10.39 -4.86 1.03
C SER A 6 -11.51 -3.87 0.72
N GLU A 7 -12.02 -3.15 1.72
CA GLU A 7 -12.95 -2.02 1.53
C GLU A 7 -12.44 -0.92 0.58
N GLN A 8 -11.13 -0.80 0.39
CA GLN A 8 -10.47 0.17 -0.49
C GLN A 8 -10.20 -0.38 -1.92
N GLY A 9 -10.73 -1.56 -2.25
CA GLY A 9 -10.57 -2.19 -3.56
C GLY A 9 -9.18 -2.77 -3.85
N THR A 10 -8.41 -3.14 -2.81
CA THR A 10 -7.09 -3.76 -2.94
C THR A 10 -7.09 -5.22 -2.51
N ALA A 11 -6.29 -6.05 -3.18
CA ALA A 11 -6.11 -7.45 -2.78
C ALA A 11 -5.32 -7.57 -1.45
N ILE A 12 -5.89 -8.29 -0.50
CA ILE A 12 -5.34 -8.51 0.84
C ILE A 12 -5.38 -9.98 1.26
N VAL A 13 -4.47 -10.33 2.16
CA VAL A 13 -4.47 -11.60 2.89
C VAL A 13 -4.71 -11.33 4.36
N ARG A 14 -5.65 -12.06 4.97
CA ARG A 14 -5.95 -12.00 6.40
C ARG A 14 -5.54 -13.30 7.07
N PHE A 15 -4.85 -13.19 8.20
CA PHE A 15 -4.50 -14.33 9.04
C PHE A 15 -4.50 -13.94 10.51
N ARG A 16 -4.66 -14.93 11.38
CA ARG A 16 -4.49 -14.74 12.83
C ARG A 16 -3.02 -14.76 13.16
N ALA A 17 -2.57 -13.79 13.93
CA ALA A 17 -1.23 -13.69 14.47
C ALA A 17 -1.30 -13.53 15.98
N ILE A 18 -0.16 -13.67 16.65
CA ILE A 18 0.00 -13.36 18.06
C ILE A 18 0.85 -12.10 18.13
N GLU A 19 0.30 -11.04 18.72
CA GLU A 19 1.04 -9.82 19.01
C GLU A 19 1.68 -9.95 20.40
N PHE A 20 2.98 -9.70 20.46
CA PHE A 20 3.74 -9.72 21.72
C PHE A 20 3.95 -8.30 22.20
N HIS A 21 3.44 -7.99 23.39
CA HIS A 21 3.59 -6.69 24.00
C HIS A 21 4.82 -6.63 24.93
N HIS A 22 5.29 -5.41 25.21
CA HIS A 22 6.47 -5.17 26.04
C HIS A 22 6.33 -5.64 27.50
N ASP A 23 5.10 -5.89 27.96
CA ASP A 23 4.77 -6.41 29.29
C ASP A 23 4.68 -7.95 29.34
N ASN A 24 5.20 -8.64 28.32
CA ASN A 24 5.12 -10.10 28.14
C ASN A 24 3.69 -10.65 28.01
N THR A 25 2.71 -9.80 27.69
CA THR A 25 1.38 -10.29 27.29
C THR A 25 1.37 -10.65 25.80
N ALA A 26 0.56 -11.65 25.46
CA ALA A 26 0.40 -12.14 24.10
C ALA A 26 -1.09 -12.17 23.76
N GLU A 27 -1.50 -11.36 22.79
CA GLU A 27 -2.90 -11.26 22.38
C GLU A 27 -3.08 -11.80 20.95
N PRO A 28 -4.10 -12.65 20.70
CA PRO A 28 -4.43 -13.08 19.36
C PRO A 28 -5.03 -11.90 18.57
N THR A 29 -4.35 -11.49 17.51
CA THR A 29 -4.77 -10.41 16.62
C THR A 29 -5.04 -10.92 15.21
N THR A 30 -5.81 -10.16 14.43
CA THR A 30 -5.99 -10.43 12.99
C THR A 30 -5.19 -9.41 12.21
N VAL A 31 -4.24 -9.90 11.41
CA VAL A 31 -3.38 -9.05 10.60
C VAL A 31 -3.85 -9.09 9.15
N GLU A 32 -3.90 -7.92 8.53
CA GLU A 32 -4.17 -7.77 7.11
C GLU A 32 -2.90 -7.31 6.39
N LEU A 33 -2.49 -8.05 5.37
CA LEU A 33 -1.35 -7.70 4.53
C LEU A 33 -1.79 -7.47 3.10
N SER A 34 -1.25 -6.44 2.46
CA SER A 34 -1.46 -6.18 1.03
C SER A 34 -0.73 -7.22 0.19
N VAL A 35 -1.45 -7.86 -0.74
CA VAL A 35 -0.86 -8.83 -1.68
C VAL A 35 0.19 -8.15 -2.55
N ALA A 36 -0.09 -6.94 -3.05
CA ALA A 36 0.85 -6.17 -3.86
C ALA A 36 2.19 -5.94 -3.14
N VAL A 37 2.15 -5.61 -1.84
CA VAL A 37 3.37 -5.44 -1.03
C VAL A 37 4.13 -6.76 -0.89
N LEU A 38 3.42 -7.86 -0.64
CA LEU A 38 4.04 -9.19 -0.51
C LEU A 38 4.72 -9.63 -1.80
N VAL A 39 4.03 -9.49 -2.95
CA VAL A 39 4.58 -9.82 -4.27
C VAL A 39 5.77 -8.92 -4.59
N ALA A 40 5.64 -7.60 -4.45
CA ALA A 40 6.72 -6.67 -4.75
C ALA A 40 7.96 -6.93 -3.88
N ARG A 41 7.80 -7.19 -2.57
CA ARG A 41 8.94 -7.52 -1.69
C ARG A 41 9.63 -8.82 -2.07
N THR A 42 8.88 -9.80 -2.57
CA THR A 42 9.41 -11.12 -2.92
C THR A 42 10.10 -11.13 -4.28
N HIS A 43 9.53 -10.43 -5.27
CA HIS A 43 9.92 -10.51 -6.68
C HIS A 43 10.72 -9.30 -7.17
N ILE A 44 10.38 -8.10 -6.73
CA ILE A 44 11.05 -6.84 -7.12
C ILE A 44 12.13 -6.48 -6.09
N GLY A 45 11.86 -6.74 -4.80
CA GLY A 45 12.74 -6.47 -3.67
C GLY A 45 12.30 -5.29 -2.82
N GLN A 46 13.26 -4.68 -2.12
CA GLN A 46 12.99 -3.51 -1.28
C GLN A 46 12.98 -2.22 -2.13
N PRO A 47 12.09 -1.27 -1.82
CA PRO A 47 12.14 0.03 -2.47
C PRO A 47 13.48 0.72 -2.16
N PRO A 48 14.15 1.31 -3.17
CA PRO A 48 15.32 2.15 -2.93
C PRO A 48 14.96 3.39 -2.09
N PRO A 49 15.94 4.04 -1.45
CA PRO A 49 15.72 5.34 -0.81
C PRO A 49 15.13 6.37 -1.80
N GLY A 50 14.11 7.12 -1.38
CA GLY A 50 13.42 8.11 -2.22
C GLY A 50 12.28 7.56 -3.08
N PHE A 51 11.92 6.29 -2.89
CA PHE A 51 10.77 5.65 -3.55
C PHE A 51 9.67 5.32 -2.56
N MET A 52 8.44 5.27 -3.08
CA MET A 52 7.26 4.90 -2.32
C MET A 52 7.46 3.57 -1.60
N ARG A 53 7.08 3.55 -0.32
CA ARG A 53 7.10 2.33 0.50
C ARG A 53 6.15 1.25 -0.03
N PHE A 54 5.11 1.64 -0.75
CA PHE A 54 4.10 0.76 -1.33
C PHE A 54 4.21 0.77 -2.86
N PRO A 55 4.13 -0.40 -3.53
CA PRO A 55 4.19 -0.45 -4.98
C PRO A 55 2.94 0.17 -5.62
N ALA A 56 3.13 0.85 -6.73
CA ALA A 56 2.07 1.32 -7.61
C ALA A 56 1.67 0.22 -8.61
N HIS A 57 0.46 0.32 -9.15
CA HIS A 57 -0.06 -0.58 -10.19
C HIS A 57 -0.05 0.18 -11.51
N ARG A 58 0.73 -0.30 -12.49
CA ARG A 58 0.91 0.35 -13.80
C ARG A 58 -0.39 0.52 -14.55
N ASN A 59 -1.23 -0.52 -14.55
CA ASN A 59 -2.53 -0.50 -15.21
C ASN A 59 -3.66 0.15 -14.38
N GLY A 60 -3.36 0.63 -13.16
CA GLY A 60 -4.35 1.19 -12.23
C GLY A 60 -5.30 0.17 -11.59
N ASN A 61 -5.28 -1.10 -12.00
CA ASN A 61 -6.08 -2.16 -11.41
C ASN A 61 -5.44 -2.71 -10.13
N ARG A 62 -6.01 -2.33 -8.99
CA ARG A 62 -5.52 -2.68 -7.64
C ARG A 62 -5.71 -4.15 -7.23
N MET A 63 -6.37 -4.95 -8.08
CA MET A 63 -6.55 -6.39 -7.88
C MET A 63 -5.55 -7.22 -8.70
N ASP A 64 -4.89 -6.62 -9.69
CA ASP A 64 -3.85 -7.25 -10.48
C ASP A 64 -2.48 -7.05 -9.81
N CYS A 65 -2.13 -7.97 -8.91
CA CYS A 65 -0.87 -7.95 -8.17
C CYS A 65 0.24 -8.77 -8.87
N SER A 66 0.20 -8.94 -10.19
CA SER A 66 1.29 -9.58 -10.94
C SER A 66 2.58 -8.76 -10.83
N GLU A 67 3.74 -9.43 -10.75
CA GLU A 67 5.03 -8.75 -10.60
C GLU A 67 5.31 -7.76 -11.75
N GLU A 68 4.84 -8.07 -12.96
CA GLU A 68 4.99 -7.25 -14.17
C GLU A 68 4.18 -5.94 -14.10
N ASN A 69 3.07 -5.94 -13.34
CA ASN A 69 2.19 -4.79 -13.17
C ASN A 69 2.58 -3.90 -11.99
N LEU A 70 3.47 -4.37 -11.11
CA LEU A 70 3.88 -3.66 -9.91
C LEU A 70 5.21 -2.93 -10.11
N GLU A 71 5.31 -1.71 -9.57
CA GLU A 71 6.56 -0.97 -9.56
C GLU A 71 6.67 -0.05 -8.35
N TYR A 72 7.90 0.25 -7.94
CA TYR A 72 8.15 1.34 -7.00
C TYR A 72 8.36 2.63 -7.79
N VAL A 73 7.57 3.65 -7.46
CA VAL A 73 7.65 4.99 -8.06
C VAL A 73 8.41 5.89 -7.09
N ARG A 74 9.12 6.90 -7.58
CA ARG A 74 9.77 7.89 -6.72
C ARG A 74 8.71 8.66 -5.93
N ASP A 75 9.00 8.96 -4.67
CA ASP A 75 8.05 9.69 -3.82
C ASP A 75 7.70 11.07 -4.41
N GLU A 76 8.69 11.75 -4.99
CA GLU A 76 8.51 13.06 -5.63
C GLU A 76 7.58 12.99 -6.85
N ASP A 77 7.71 11.94 -7.67
CA ASP A 77 6.87 11.73 -8.86
C ASP A 77 5.43 11.37 -8.45
N ALA A 78 5.27 10.58 -7.38
CA ALA A 78 3.95 10.23 -6.84
C ALA A 78 3.21 11.43 -6.22
N GLU A 79 3.95 12.32 -5.57
CA GLU A 79 3.42 13.57 -5.03
C GLU A 79 3.02 14.53 -6.16
N PHE A 80 3.84 14.64 -7.21
CA PHE A 80 3.52 15.45 -8.38
C PHE A 80 2.28 14.94 -9.13
N ASP A 81 2.18 13.63 -9.39
CA ASP A 81 1.01 13.01 -10.03
C ASP A 81 -0.27 13.18 -9.21
N PHE A 82 -0.16 13.17 -7.87
CA PHE A 82 -1.27 13.46 -6.97
C PHE A 82 -1.75 14.90 -7.11
N TYR A 83 -0.84 15.88 -7.11
CA TYR A 83 -1.18 17.29 -7.30
C TYR A 83 -1.71 17.59 -8.71
N ASP A 84 -1.14 16.99 -9.76
CA ASP A 84 -1.62 17.15 -11.13
C ASP A 84 -3.04 16.59 -11.30
N ARG A 85 -3.34 15.41 -10.71
CA ARG A 85 -4.71 14.89 -10.65
C ARG A 85 -5.67 15.79 -9.89
N MET A 86 -5.24 16.35 -8.75
CA MET A 86 -6.06 17.27 -7.97
C MET A 86 -6.38 18.56 -8.73
N MET A 87 -5.43 19.09 -9.51
CA MET A 87 -5.61 20.28 -10.34
C MET A 87 -6.51 20.02 -11.56
N ARG A 88 -6.47 18.81 -12.12
CA ARG A 88 -7.23 18.46 -13.34
C ARG A 88 -8.64 17.96 -13.07
N ASP A 89 -8.93 17.48 -11.87
CA ASP A 89 -10.24 16.91 -11.52
C ASP A 89 -11.02 17.81 -10.54
N PRO A 90 -12.03 18.58 -11.03
CA PRO A 90 -12.85 19.44 -10.16
C PRO A 90 -13.72 18.66 -9.17
N GLY A 91 -13.84 17.34 -9.32
CA GLY A 91 -14.51 16.44 -8.37
C GLY A 91 -13.56 15.72 -7.42
N PHE A 92 -12.26 16.05 -7.43
CA PHE A 92 -11.27 15.33 -6.63
C PHE A 92 -11.63 15.39 -5.14
N PRO A 93 -11.87 14.24 -4.47
CA PRO A 93 -12.29 14.24 -3.09
C PRO A 93 -11.11 14.68 -2.20
N LEU A 94 -11.08 15.98 -1.87
CA LEU A 94 -10.10 16.63 -0.99
C LEU A 94 -9.93 15.90 0.37
N ASN A 95 -10.94 15.12 0.78
CA ASN A 95 -10.96 14.37 2.03
C ASN A 95 -10.36 12.95 1.94
N GLN A 96 -9.90 12.46 0.78
CA GLN A 96 -9.15 11.20 0.70
C GLN A 96 -7.65 11.38 1.02
N GLY A 97 -7.17 12.62 1.17
CA GLY A 97 -5.74 12.94 1.19
C GLY A 97 -5.05 13.04 2.55
N ARG A 98 -5.74 12.93 3.70
CA ARG A 98 -5.09 13.19 5.01
C ARG A 98 -4.63 11.97 5.79
N GLY A 99 -4.96 10.76 5.34
CA GLY A 99 -4.71 9.53 6.12
C GLY A 99 -3.35 8.83 5.89
N ARG A 100 -2.55 9.21 4.88
CA ARG A 100 -1.42 8.36 4.44
C ARG A 100 -0.04 9.01 4.32
N PHE A 101 0.09 10.33 4.48
CA PHE A 101 1.38 11.01 4.46
C PHE A 101 1.83 11.35 5.88
N THR A 102 2.15 10.33 6.69
CA THR A 102 3.00 10.56 7.85
C THR A 102 4.44 10.50 7.36
N VAL A 103 4.95 11.64 6.91
CA VAL A 103 6.39 11.83 6.71
C VAL A 103 7.03 11.83 8.09
N TRP A 104 7.52 10.67 8.52
CA TRP A 104 8.38 10.58 9.69
C TRP A 104 9.74 11.17 9.29
N ARG A 105 10.05 12.35 9.84
CA ARG A 105 11.41 12.90 9.87
C ARG A 105 12.29 12.09 10.81
#